data_AF-T1P4A9-F1
#
_entry.id   AF-T1P4A9-F1
#
_cell.length_a   1.000
_cell.length_b   1.000
_cell.length_c   1.000
_cell.angle_alpha   90.00
_cell.angle_beta   90.00
_cell.angle_gamma   90.00
#
_symmetry.space_group_name_H-M   'P 1'
#
loop_
_entity.id
_entity.type
_entity.pdbx_description
1 polymer ?
#
loop_
_entity_poly.entity_id
_entity_poly.type
_entity_poly.pdbx_seq_one_letter_code
_entity_poly.pdbx_strand_id
1 'polypeptide(L)' 'LVGTGQVVPNMDKIRKDTPQTLKRLLLNCIKHDRDERPSFQQVLAVVENLICSMPKISRSLSEPILARLNPLAKE' A
#
# COMPACT_ATOMS: atom_id res chain seq x y z
N LEU A 1 -24.26 -8.44 -18.83
CA LEU A 1 -24.05 -8.78 -17.41
C LEU A 1 -23.06 -7.84 -16.73
N VAL A 2 -21.77 -7.78 -17.12
CA VAL A 2 -20.82 -6.80 -16.53
C VAL A 2 -21.05 -5.38 -17.08
N GLY A 3 -21.22 -5.25 -18.41
CA GLY A 3 -21.56 -3.96 -19.05
C GLY A 3 -22.95 -3.42 -18.70
N THR A 4 -23.78 -4.22 -18.01
CA THR A 4 -25.11 -3.84 -17.50
C THR A 4 -25.12 -3.67 -15.97
N GLY A 5 -23.97 -3.80 -15.29
CA GLY A 5 -23.85 -3.66 -13.83
C GLY A 5 -24.43 -4.82 -13.01
N GLN A 6 -24.95 -5.87 -13.65
CA GLN A 6 -25.60 -7.01 -12.97
C GLN A 6 -24.61 -8.00 -12.36
N VAL A 7 -23.37 -8.01 -12.85
CA VAL A 7 -22.29 -8.85 -12.32
C VAL A 7 -21.17 -7.93 -11.85
N VAL A 8 -20.88 -8.02 -10.55
CA VAL A 8 -19.78 -7.32 -9.88
C VAL A 8 -18.84 -8.32 -9.22
N PRO A 9 -17.56 -7.97 -9.00
CA PRO A 9 -16.63 -8.78 -8.24
C PRO A 9 -17.17 -9.17 -6.86
N ASN A 10 -17.00 -10.42 -6.45
CA ASN A 10 -17.37 -10.89 -5.12
C ASN A 10 -16.35 -10.37 -4.08
N MET A 11 -16.84 -9.58 -3.13
CA MET A 11 -16.05 -8.91 -2.09
C MET A 11 -15.79 -9.80 -0.85
N ASP A 12 -16.56 -10.88 -0.66
CA ASP A 12 -16.39 -11.81 0.46
C ASP A 12 -15.11 -12.63 0.37
N LYS A 13 -14.52 -12.70 -0.84
CA LYS A 13 -13.27 -13.41 -1.10
C LYS A 13 -12.02 -12.60 -0.71
N ILE A 14 -12.17 -11.36 -0.24
CA ILE A 14 -11.04 -10.56 0.21
C ILE A 14 -10.53 -11.09 1.54
N ARG A 15 -9.20 -11.16 1.69
CA ARG A 15 -8.58 -11.61 2.94
C ARG A 15 -9.02 -10.75 4.12
N LYS A 16 -9.13 -11.37 5.29
CA LYS A 16 -9.58 -10.71 6.52
C LYS A 16 -8.60 -9.63 6.99
N ASP A 17 -7.31 -9.80 6.74
CA ASP A 17 -6.22 -8.88 7.12
C ASP A 17 -6.07 -7.69 6.16
N THR A 18 -6.86 -7.61 5.09
CA THR A 18 -6.81 -6.47 4.18
C THR A 18 -7.35 -5.21 4.87
N PRO A 19 -6.59 -4.09 4.90
CA PRO A 19 -7.03 -2.84 5.50
C PRO A 19 -8.37 -2.34 4.94
N GLN A 20 -9.25 -1.84 5.81
CA GLN A 20 -10.57 -1.34 5.39
C GLN A 20 -10.46 -0.20 4.37
N THR A 21 -9.45 0.65 4.49
CA THR A 21 -9.15 1.72 3.54
C THR A 21 -8.91 1.17 2.13
N LEU A 22 -8.16 0.06 2.00
CA LEU A 22 -7.90 -0.58 0.70
C LEU A 22 -9.16 -1.24 0.13
N LYS A 23 -9.99 -1.87 0.98
CA LYS A 23 -11.29 -2.41 0.55
C LYS A 23 -12.21 -1.31 0.00
N ARG A 24 -12.25 -0.16 0.68
CA ARG A 24 -13.03 1.01 0.25
C ARG A 24 -12.50 1.60 -1.06
N LEU A 25 -11.17 1.71 -1.20
CA LEU A 25 -10.54 2.16 -2.44
C LEU A 25 -10.92 1.27 -3.62
N LEU A 26 -10.84 -0.05 -3.43
CA LEU A 26 -11.24 -1.03 -4.44
C LEU A 26 -12.70 -0.82 -4.88
N LEU A 27 -13.63 -0.68 -3.93
CA LEU A 27 -15.05 -0.44 -4.22
C LEU A 27 -15.29 0.81 -5.05
N ASN A 28 -14.56 1.90 -4.77
CA ASN A 28 -14.65 3.13 -5.55
C ASN A 28 -14.13 2.95 -6.98
N CYS A 29 -13.07 2.17 -7.17
CA CYS A 29 -12.47 1.92 -8.49
C CYS A 29 -13.32 1.01 -9.40
N ILE A 30 -14.11 0.09 -8.82
CA ILE A 30 -14.93 -0.87 -9.58
C ILE A 30 -16.38 -0.41 -9.82
N LYS A 31 -16.71 0.85 -9.46
CA LYS A 31 -18.05 1.39 -9.69
C LYS A 31 -18.45 1.28 -11.16
N HIS A 32 -19.72 1.00 -11.40
CA HIS A 32 -20.22 0.82 -12.76
C HIS A 32 -20.13 2.12 -13.55
N ASP A 33 -20.62 3.21 -12.96
CA ASP A 33 -20.45 4.56 -13.49
C ASP A 33 -18.97 4.95 -13.49
N ARG A 34 -18.54 5.58 -14.59
CA ARG A 34 -17.16 6.03 -14.77
C ARG A 34 -16.89 7.31 -14.01
N ASP A 35 -17.87 8.20 -13.90
CA ASP A 35 -17.70 9.51 -13.28
C ASP A 35 -17.59 9.42 -11.76
N GLU A 36 -18.08 8.31 -11.18
CA GLU A 36 -17.91 8.02 -9.75
C GLU A 36 -16.54 7.42 -9.40
N ARG A 37 -15.71 7.06 -10.39
CA ARG A 37 -14.41 6.44 -10.13
C ARG A 37 -13.37 7.51 -9.78
N PRO A 38 -12.50 7.26 -8.79
CA PRO A 38 -11.46 8.20 -8.43
C PRO A 38 -10.43 8.34 -9.56
N SER A 39 -9.82 9.51 -9.65
CA SER A 39 -8.68 9.71 -10.54
C SER A 39 -7.47 8.91 -10.07
N PHE A 40 -6.56 8.58 -10.98
CA PHE A 40 -5.36 7.82 -10.61
C PHE A 40 -4.51 8.54 -9.56
N GLN A 41 -4.47 9.88 -9.59
CA GLN A 41 -3.78 10.69 -8.57
C GLN A 41 -4.36 10.45 -7.17
N GLN A 42 -5.68 10.39 -7.04
CA GLN A 42 -6.35 10.09 -5.78
C GLN A 42 -6.07 8.65 -5.32
N VAL A 43 -6.09 7.69 -6.26
CA VAL A 43 -5.75 6.29 -5.96
C VAL A 43 -4.33 6.17 -5.42
N LEU A 44 -3.36 6.77 -6.11
CA LEU A 44 -1.95 6.74 -5.70
C LEU A 44 -1.77 7.32 -4.30
N ALA A 45 -2.34 8.50 -4.03
CA ALA A 45 -2.23 9.15 -2.73
C ALA A 45 -2.77 8.26 -1.59
N VAL A 46 -3.87 7.52 -1.80
CA VAL A 46 -4.38 6.58 -0.78
C VAL A 46 -3.44 5.40 -0.60
N VAL A 47 -2.88 4.85 -1.68
CA VAL A 47 -1.97 3.70 -1.62
C VAL A 47 -0.65 4.05 -0.93
N GLU A 48 -0.06 5.21 -1.22
CA GLU A 48 1.18 5.68 -0.58
C GLU A 48 1.00 5.87 0.93
N ASN A 49 -0.10 6.52 1.32
CA ASN A 49 -0.45 6.67 2.73
C ASN A 49 -0.62 5.31 3.43
N LEU A 50 -1.22 4.34 2.74
CA LEU A 50 -1.39 3.00 3.27
C LEU A 50 -0.04 2.30 3.48
N ILE A 51 0.87 2.38 2.50
CA ILE A 51 2.22 1.79 2.60
C ILE A 51 3.00 2.37 3.78
N CYS A 52 2.89 3.68 4.02
CA CYS A 52 3.52 4.33 5.17
C CYS A 52 2.94 3.87 6.53
N SER A 53 1.63 3.56 6.57
CA SER A 53 0.95 3.09 7.78
C SER A 53 1.15 1.60 8.07
N MET A 54 1.55 0.81 7.07
CA MET A 54 1.78 -0.62 7.25
C MET A 54 3.08 -0.87 8.01
N PRO A 55 3.14 -1.87 8.90
CA PRO A 55 4.36 -2.23 9.60
C PRO A 55 5.41 -2.61 8.56
N LYS A 56 6.42 -1.77 8.40
CA LYS A 56 7.56 -2.08 7.55
C LYS A 56 8.23 -3.31 8.15
N ILE A 57 8.33 -4.38 7.37
CA ILE A 57 9.17 -5.53 7.74
C ILE A 57 10.62 -5.03 7.64
N SER A 58 11.11 -4.44 8.72
CA SER A 58 12.52 -4.15 8.90
C SER A 58 13.18 -5.47 9.28
N ARG A 59 13.99 -6.02 8.38
CA ARG A 59 14.94 -7.06 8.78
C ARG A 59 15.90 -6.42 9.77
N SER A 60 16.22 -7.14 10.85
CA SER A 60 17.20 -6.70 11.83
C SER A 60 18.45 -6.22 11.10
N LEU A 61 18.76 -4.93 11.22
CA LEU A 61 20.04 -4.41 10.78
C LEU A 61 21.05 -4.97 11.79
N SER A 62 21.88 -5.92 11.39
CA SER A 62 23.03 -6.35 12.19
C SER A 62 23.86 -5.13 12.58
N GLU A 63 24.66 -5.23 13.65
CA GLU A 63 25.57 -4.15 14.01
C GLU A 63 26.33 -3.67 12.76
N PRO A 64 26.27 -2.38 12.42
CA PRO A 64 27.03 -1.86 11.30
C PRO A 64 28.50 -2.09 11.60
N ILE A 65 29.24 -2.67 10.65
CA ILE A 65 30.69 -2.84 10.80
C ILE A 65 31.30 -1.43 10.88
N LEU A 66 31.61 -0.98 12.09
CA LEU A 66 32.44 0.18 12.38
C LEU A 66 33.90 -0.19 12.10
N ALA A 67 34.23 -0.47 10.83
CA ALA A 67 35.62 -0.54 10.43
C ALA A 67 36.24 0.83 10.71
N ARG A 68 37.12 0.90 11.72
CA ARG A 68 37.84 2.09 12.16
C ARG A 68 38.65 2.69 11.01
N LEU A 69 38.02 3.56 10.22
CA LEU A 69 38.75 4.53 9.39
C LEU A 69 39.01 5.76 10.25
N ASN A 70 40.01 5.66 11.13
CA ASN A 70 40.75 6.85 11.54
C ASN A 70 42.23 6.46 11.68
N PRO A 71 43.04 6.59 10.61
CA PRO A 71 44.47 6.72 10.79
C PRO A 71 44.71 8.11 11.39
N LEU A 72 45.54 8.20 12.44
CA LEU A 72 46.09 9.42 13.05
C LEU A 72 45.32 10.05 14.24
N ALA A 73 45.52 9.48 15.43
CA ALA A 73 45.70 10.22 16.69
C ALA A 73 46.63 9.33 17.55
N LYS A 74 47.95 9.59 17.61
CA LYS A 74 48.65 10.42 18.63
C LYS A 74 48.19 10.01 20.05
N GLU A 75 49.02 9.50 20.96
CA GLU A 75 50.46 9.61 21.26
C GLU A 75 51.01 8.29 21.81
#